data_AF-A0A5Q2NLV1-F1
#
_entry.id   AF-A0A5Q2NLV1-F1
#
_cell.length_a   1.000
_cell.length_b   1.000
_cell.length_c   1.000
_cell.angle_alpha   90.00
_cell.angle_beta   90.00
_cell.angle_gamma   90.00
#
_symmetry.space_group_name_H-M   'P 1'
#
loop_
_entity.id
_entity.type
_entity.pdbx_description
1 polymer ?
#
loop_
_entity_poly.entity_id
_entity_poly.type
_entity_poly.pdbx_seq_one_letter_code
_entity_poly.pdbx_strand_id
1 'polypeptide(L)'
;MCRITATQGTLDSLVVSMCRITATQGTLDSLVAPARRITATQGTLDSLVATMCRITATQGTLDSLVVSMCRITATQGTLDSLVAPARRITATQGTLDSLVAPARRITATQGTLDSLVVSMCRITATQGTLDSLVAPARRITATQGTLDSLVAPARRITATQGTLDSLVATMCRITATQGTLDSLVATMCRITATQGTLDSLVATMCQDSANQEGGSRATMEKPSEADRTGRAG
;
A
#
# COMPACT_ATOMS: atom_id res chain seq x y z
N MET A 1 -29.04 14.98 -16.12
CA MET A 1 -27.97 14.78 -15.11
C MET A 1 -28.64 14.75 -13.76
N CYS A 2 -28.59 13.63 -13.04
CA CYS A 2 -29.27 13.49 -11.75
C CYS A 2 -28.31 13.83 -10.59
N ARG A 3 -28.86 14.45 -9.54
CA ARG A 3 -28.14 14.75 -8.29
C ARG A 3 -29.00 14.27 -7.13
N ILE A 4 -28.40 13.48 -6.25
CA ILE A 4 -29.07 12.94 -5.07
C ILE A 4 -28.27 13.38 -3.88
N THR A 5 -28.97 13.99 -2.93
CA THR A 5 -28.37 14.47 -1.68
C THR A 5 -29.21 13.91 -0.55
N ALA A 6 -28.57 13.14 0.33
CA ALA A 6 -29.14 12.72 1.60
C ALA A 6 -28.51 13.60 2.68
N THR A 7 -29.33 14.39 3.38
CA THR A 7 -28.90 15.25 4.49
C THR A 7 -29.71 14.83 5.72
N GLN A 8 -29.06 14.15 6.67
CA GLN A 8 -29.69 13.61 7.88
C GLN A 8 -30.75 12.53 7.58
N GLY A 9 -30.41 11.27 7.85
CA GLY A 9 -31.29 10.12 7.65
C GLY A 9 -30.60 8.93 6.98
N THR A 10 -31.34 7.83 6.88
CA THR A 10 -30.91 6.58 6.26
C THR A 10 -31.62 6.43 4.91
N LEU A 11 -30.91 5.97 3.88
CA LEU A 11 -31.52 5.47 2.65
C LEU A 11 -31.13 4.00 2.46
N ASP A 12 -32.11 3.12 2.56
CA ASP A 12 -31.90 1.68 2.55
C ASP A 12 -31.34 1.17 1.22
N SER A 13 -31.92 1.60 0.09
CA SER A 13 -31.41 1.20 -1.22
C SER A 13 -31.63 2.25 -2.30
N LEU A 14 -30.61 2.44 -3.14
CA LEU A 14 -30.63 3.38 -4.24
C LEU A 14 -29.99 2.78 -5.50
N VAL A 15 -30.75 2.74 -6.59
CA VAL A 15 -30.26 2.29 -7.90
C VAL A 15 -30.41 3.41 -8.91
N VAL A 16 -29.29 3.97 -9.35
CA VAL A 16 -29.30 5.17 -10.19
C VAL A 16 -28.19 5.18 -11.23
N SER A 17 -28.43 5.82 -12.37
CA SER A 17 -27.46 5.90 -13.46
C SER A 17 -27.03 7.35 -13.71
N MET A 18 -25.73 7.57 -13.87
CA MET A 18 -25.14 8.86 -14.26
C MET A 18 -25.45 10.01 -13.29
N CYS A 19 -25.52 9.71 -11.99
CA CYS A 19 -25.80 10.70 -10.95
C CYS A 19 -24.53 11.18 -10.21
N ARG A 20 -24.68 12.33 -9.54
CA ARG A 20 -23.82 12.76 -8.44
C ARG A 20 -24.54 12.49 -7.13
N ILE A 21 -23.90 11.75 -6.24
CA ILE A 21 -24.49 11.33 -4.97
C ILE A 21 -23.70 11.96 -3.84
N THR A 22 -24.40 12.54 -2.87
CA THR A 22 -23.78 13.16 -1.69
C THR A 22 -24.57 12.76 -0.45
N ALA A 23 -23.91 12.09 0.48
CA ALA A 23 -24.43 11.78 1.80
C ALA A 23 -23.73 12.70 2.81
N THR A 24 -24.50 13.48 3.54
CA THR A 24 -24.00 14.38 4.59
C THR A 24 -24.71 14.06 5.89
N GLN A 25 -23.97 13.64 6.92
CA GLN A 25 -24.55 13.28 8.23
C GLN A 25 -25.67 12.24 8.13
N GLY A 26 -25.56 11.30 7.18
CA GLY A 26 -26.57 10.28 6.93
C GLY A 26 -25.91 8.99 6.48
N THR A 27 -26.69 7.91 6.47
CA THR A 27 -26.24 6.58 6.04
C THR A 27 -26.87 6.23 4.69
N LEU A 28 -26.10 5.63 3.79
CA LEU A 28 -26.64 4.95 2.60
C LEU A 28 -26.26 3.47 2.72
N ASP A 29 -27.24 2.63 2.94
CA ASP A 29 -26.99 1.21 3.24
C ASP A 29 -26.57 0.49 1.95
N SER A 30 -27.28 0.72 0.84
CA SER A 30 -26.96 0.12 -0.46
C SER A 30 -27.07 1.09 -1.62
N LEU A 31 -26.00 1.20 -2.41
CA LEU A 31 -25.95 1.99 -3.63
C LEU A 31 -25.39 1.18 -4.80
N VAL A 32 -26.18 1.05 -5.87
CA VAL A 32 -25.74 0.49 -7.14
C VAL A 32 -25.83 1.57 -8.22
N ALA A 33 -24.67 2.01 -8.73
CA ALA A 33 -24.67 3.08 -9.72
C ALA A 33 -23.46 3.07 -10.67
N PRO A 34 -23.68 3.11 -12.01
CA PRO A 34 -22.72 3.72 -12.92
C PRO A 34 -22.75 5.25 -12.72
N ALA A 35 -22.18 5.72 -11.60
CA ALA A 35 -22.19 7.12 -11.21
C ALA A 35 -20.98 7.87 -11.79
N ARG A 36 -21.00 9.20 -11.68
CA ARG A 36 -19.83 10.03 -11.98
C ARG A 36 -19.04 10.40 -10.73
N ARG A 37 -19.75 10.65 -9.62
CA ARG A 37 -19.15 11.07 -8.35
C ARG A 37 -20.01 10.68 -7.17
N ILE A 38 -19.37 10.13 -6.14
CA ILE A 38 -19.99 9.76 -4.87
C ILE A 38 -19.18 10.44 -3.76
N THR A 39 -19.87 11.07 -2.82
CA THR A 39 -19.23 11.81 -1.73
C THR A 39 -19.96 11.51 -0.42
N ALA A 40 -19.22 11.04 0.58
CA ALA A 40 -19.69 10.87 1.95
C ALA A 40 -18.99 11.90 2.83
N THR A 41 -19.73 12.73 3.55
CA THR A 41 -19.19 13.72 4.49
C THR A 41 -19.86 13.53 5.84
N GLN A 42 -19.09 13.17 6.86
CA GLN A 42 -19.65 12.87 8.19
C GLN A 42 -20.77 11.82 8.14
N GLY A 43 -20.72 10.89 7.18
CA GLY A 43 -21.77 9.90 6.95
C GLY A 43 -21.16 8.57 6.56
N THR A 44 -21.98 7.53 6.53
CA THR A 44 -21.56 6.16 6.23
C THR A 44 -22.13 5.72 4.89
N LEU A 45 -21.33 5.03 4.06
CA LEU A 45 -21.84 4.25 2.93
C LEU A 45 -21.47 2.79 3.19
N ASP A 46 -22.47 1.96 3.44
CA ASP A 46 -22.20 0.59 3.88
C ASP A 46 -21.84 -0.28 2.68
N SER A 47 -22.69 -0.33 1.65
CA SER A 47 -22.42 -1.10 0.43
C SER A 47 -22.52 -0.27 -0.83
N LEU A 48 -21.41 -0.20 -1.57
CA LEU A 48 -21.32 0.54 -2.84
C LEU A 48 -20.84 -0.35 -3.99
N VAL A 49 -21.68 -0.48 -5.01
CA VAL A 49 -21.33 -1.08 -6.30
C VAL A 49 -21.33 -0.01 -7.39
N ALA A 50 -20.15 0.30 -7.94
CA ALA A 50 -20.05 1.40 -8.90
C ALA A 50 -18.98 1.26 -9.99
N THR A 51 -19.30 1.75 -11.19
CA THR A 51 -18.38 1.75 -12.33
C THR A 51 -18.07 3.17 -12.79
N MET A 52 -16.80 3.46 -13.11
CA MET A 52 -16.32 4.76 -13.62
C MET A 52 -16.60 5.96 -12.71
N CYS A 53 -16.26 5.84 -11.42
CA CYS A 53 -16.57 6.84 -10.41
C CYS A 53 -15.34 7.53 -9.80
N ARG A 54 -15.55 8.75 -9.31
CA ARG A 54 -14.73 9.33 -8.25
C ARG A 54 -15.46 9.20 -6.93
N ILE A 55 -14.83 8.53 -5.96
CA ILE A 55 -15.39 8.30 -4.63
C ILE A 55 -14.55 9.09 -3.63
N THR A 56 -15.22 9.81 -2.74
CA THR A 56 -14.55 10.62 -1.71
C THR A 56 -15.28 10.47 -0.38
N ALA A 57 -14.56 10.05 0.65
CA ALA A 57 -15.00 10.07 2.04
C ALA A 57 -14.25 11.16 2.78
N THR A 58 -14.97 11.97 3.54
CA THR A 58 -14.39 13.02 4.37
C THR A 58 -15.04 12.97 5.74
N GLN A 59 -14.27 12.63 6.78
CA GLN A 59 -14.83 12.41 8.13
C GLN A 59 -15.96 11.36 8.13
N GLY A 60 -15.95 10.42 7.18
CA GLY A 60 -17.02 9.44 7.00
C GLY A 60 -16.42 8.06 6.74
N THR A 61 -17.27 7.05 6.81
CA THR A 61 -16.87 5.66 6.60
C THR A 61 -17.44 5.13 5.29
N LEU A 62 -16.65 4.27 4.66
CA LEU A 62 -17.03 3.50 3.49
C LEU A 62 -16.72 2.05 3.82
N ASP A 63 -17.73 1.23 4.09
CA ASP A 63 -17.47 -0.14 4.56
C ASP A 63 -17.08 -1.04 3.37
N SER A 64 -18.00 -1.28 2.44
CA SER A 64 -17.81 -2.25 1.37
C SER A 64 -17.93 -1.66 -0.04
N LEU A 65 -16.80 -1.55 -0.74
CA LEU A 65 -16.73 -1.03 -2.11
C LEU A 65 -16.37 -2.10 -3.13
N VAL A 66 -17.29 -2.35 -4.07
CA VAL A 66 -17.04 -3.13 -5.28
C VAL A 66 -17.10 -2.21 -6.48
N VAL A 67 -15.93 -1.85 -7.04
CA VAL A 67 -15.86 -0.81 -8.06
C VAL A 67 -14.97 -1.14 -9.25
N SER A 68 -15.12 -0.38 -10.34
CA SER A 68 -14.26 -0.53 -11.52
C SER A 68 -13.85 0.81 -12.12
N MET A 69 -12.56 0.96 -12.42
CA MET A 69 -11.96 2.15 -13.02
C MET A 69 -12.14 3.45 -12.19
N CYS A 70 -11.96 3.34 -10.88
CA CYS A 70 -12.23 4.45 -9.97
C CYS A 70 -10.97 5.20 -9.49
N ARG A 71 -11.21 6.44 -9.01
CA ARG A 71 -10.31 7.17 -8.11
C ARG A 71 -10.99 7.29 -6.76
N ILE A 72 -10.29 6.85 -5.71
CA ILE A 72 -10.81 6.78 -4.36
C ILE A 72 -9.95 7.66 -3.46
N THR A 73 -10.59 8.42 -2.58
CA THR A 73 -9.92 9.31 -1.64
C THR A 73 -10.63 9.27 -0.30
N ALA A 74 -9.92 8.88 0.75
CA ALA A 74 -10.38 8.97 2.13
C ALA A 74 -9.57 10.07 2.82
N THR A 75 -10.25 11.05 3.38
CA THR A 75 -9.64 12.15 4.14
C THR A 75 -10.24 12.16 5.53
N GLN A 76 -9.44 11.93 6.58
CA GLN A 76 -9.97 11.83 7.94
C GLN A 76 -11.11 10.83 8.07
N GLY A 77 -11.10 9.76 7.28
CA GLY A 77 -12.18 8.79 7.21
C GLY A 77 -11.64 7.40 6.97
N THR A 78 -12.53 6.42 7.06
CA THR A 78 -12.18 5.00 6.98
C THR A 78 -12.74 4.41 5.68
N LEU A 79 -11.95 3.57 5.03
CA LEU A 79 -12.41 2.69 3.96
C LEU A 79 -12.06 1.25 4.35
N ASP A 80 -13.05 0.48 4.76
CA ASP A 80 -12.83 -0.80 5.44
C ASP A 80 -12.47 -1.88 4.41
N SER A 81 -13.22 -1.96 3.30
CA SER A 81 -12.96 -2.93 2.25
C SER A 81 -13.17 -2.41 0.83
N LEU A 82 -12.20 -2.73 -0.02
CA LEU A 82 -12.22 -2.37 -1.43
C LEU A 82 -11.79 -3.55 -2.32
N VAL A 83 -12.68 -3.95 -3.23
CA VAL A 83 -12.46 -5.03 -4.20
C VAL A 83 -12.67 -4.50 -5.61
N ALA A 84 -11.59 -4.12 -6.30
CA ALA A 84 -11.73 -3.36 -7.56
C ALA A 84 -10.43 -3.03 -8.30
N PRO A 85 -10.34 -3.19 -9.64
CA PRO A 85 -9.29 -2.51 -10.41
C PRO A 85 -9.42 -0.98 -10.28
N ALA A 86 -8.56 -0.38 -9.45
CA ALA A 86 -8.56 1.05 -9.16
C ALA A 86 -7.39 1.76 -9.86
N ARG A 87 -7.65 2.95 -10.42
CA ARG A 87 -6.56 3.74 -11.03
C ARG A 87 -5.71 4.43 -9.96
N ARG A 88 -6.33 4.87 -8.87
CA ARG A 88 -5.64 5.55 -7.77
C ARG A 88 -6.44 5.47 -6.49
N ILE A 89 -5.75 5.15 -5.39
CA ILE A 89 -6.27 5.21 -4.03
C ILE A 89 -5.39 6.17 -3.23
N THR A 90 -6.03 6.99 -2.40
CA THR A 90 -5.34 7.96 -1.56
C THR A 90 -6.01 8.03 -0.19
N ALA A 91 -5.23 7.78 0.87
CA ALA A 91 -5.64 7.99 2.25
C ALA A 91 -4.84 9.17 2.81
N THR A 92 -5.53 10.18 3.33
CA THR A 92 -4.91 11.33 4.00
C THR A 92 -5.50 11.46 5.39
N GLN A 93 -4.69 11.29 6.43
CA GLN A 93 -5.19 11.28 7.82
C GLN A 93 -6.33 10.26 8.04
N GLY A 94 -6.37 9.19 7.26
CA GLY A 94 -7.45 8.21 7.29
C GLY A 94 -6.90 6.81 7.13
N THR A 95 -7.79 5.84 7.22
CA THR A 95 -7.44 4.41 7.24
C THR A 95 -8.02 3.71 6.02
N LEU A 96 -7.24 2.79 5.46
CA LEU A 96 -7.68 1.81 4.48
C LEU A 96 -7.36 0.42 5.02
N ASP A 97 -8.37 -0.29 5.53
CA ASP A 97 -8.13 -1.53 6.27
C ASP A 97 -7.81 -2.67 5.29
N SER A 98 -8.60 -2.81 4.21
CA SER A 98 -8.39 -3.89 3.25
C SER A 98 -8.55 -3.48 1.79
N LEU A 99 -7.60 -3.92 0.96
CA LEU A 99 -7.65 -3.78 -0.48
C LEU A 99 -7.24 -5.06 -1.18
N VAL A 100 -8.11 -5.54 -2.07
CA VAL A 100 -7.85 -6.70 -2.94
C VAL A 100 -8.04 -6.31 -4.40
N ALA A 101 -6.95 -5.97 -5.10
CA ALA A 101 -7.04 -5.47 -6.48
C ALA A 101 -5.73 -5.19 -7.24
N PRO A 102 -5.75 -5.19 -8.58
CA PRO A 102 -4.75 -4.44 -9.33
C PRO A 102 -4.95 -2.93 -9.16
N ALA A 103 -3.91 -2.21 -8.73
CA ALA A 103 -3.94 -0.75 -8.61
C ALA A 103 -2.72 -0.10 -9.27
N ARG A 104 -2.93 1.01 -10.00
CA ARG A 104 -1.78 1.73 -10.59
C ARG A 104 -1.00 2.53 -9.56
N ARG A 105 -1.66 3.07 -8.53
CA ARG A 105 -1.02 3.88 -7.50
C ARG A 105 -1.80 3.89 -6.19
N ILE A 106 -1.08 3.69 -5.10
CA ILE A 106 -1.58 3.91 -3.73
C ILE A 106 -0.71 4.94 -3.04
N THR A 107 -1.34 5.81 -2.26
CA THR A 107 -0.66 6.83 -1.48
C THR A 107 -1.33 6.96 -0.12
N ALA A 108 -0.54 6.81 0.95
CA ALA A 108 -0.94 7.16 2.31
C ALA A 108 -0.12 8.37 2.76
N THR A 109 -0.80 9.34 3.34
CA THR A 109 -0.16 10.53 3.92
C THR A 109 -0.75 10.76 5.29
N GLN A 110 0.06 10.62 6.34
CA GLN A 110 -0.44 10.65 7.72
C GLN A 110 -1.57 9.66 7.99
N GLY A 111 -1.64 8.57 7.24
CA GLY A 111 -2.72 7.59 7.32
C GLY A 111 -2.18 6.18 7.33
N THR A 112 -3.07 5.22 7.55
CA THR A 112 -2.74 3.80 7.70
C THR A 112 -3.32 3.00 6.53
N LEU A 113 -2.55 2.04 6.04
CA LEU A 113 -2.98 1.04 5.07
C LEU A 113 -2.67 -0.34 5.64
N ASP A 114 -3.68 -1.05 6.14
CA ASP A 114 -3.41 -2.26 6.94
C ASP A 114 -3.06 -3.44 6.02
N SER A 115 -4.02 -3.91 5.21
CA SER A 115 -3.85 -5.12 4.39
C SER A 115 -4.05 -4.89 2.91
N LEU A 116 -2.97 -5.01 2.13
CA LEU A 116 -2.96 -4.82 0.69
C LEU A 116 -2.56 -6.10 -0.05
N VAL A 117 -3.50 -6.71 -0.78
CA VAL A 117 -3.24 -7.86 -1.68
C VAL A 117 -3.52 -7.45 -3.12
N VAL A 118 -2.45 -7.17 -3.87
CA VAL A 118 -2.56 -6.28 -5.02
C VAL A 118 -1.50 -6.55 -6.08
N SER A 119 -1.72 -6.15 -7.33
CA SER A 119 -0.63 -6.03 -8.32
C SER A 119 -0.45 -4.58 -8.72
N MET A 120 0.77 -4.04 -8.60
CA MET A 120 0.96 -2.60 -8.56
C MET A 120 2.16 -2.02 -9.31
N CYS A 121 1.96 -0.78 -9.76
CA CYS A 121 3.03 0.04 -10.32
C CYS A 121 3.74 0.90 -9.26
N ARG A 122 3.03 1.43 -8.24
CA ARG A 122 3.66 2.32 -7.25
C ARG A 122 2.89 2.44 -5.94
N ILE A 123 3.62 2.35 -4.83
CA ILE A 123 3.12 2.60 -3.48
C ILE A 123 3.96 3.70 -2.83
N THR A 124 3.33 4.56 -2.04
CA THR A 124 4.01 5.66 -1.35
C THR A 124 3.34 5.89 0.00
N ALA A 125 4.10 5.72 1.08
CA ALA A 125 3.70 6.08 2.44
C ALA A 125 4.53 7.30 2.87
N THR A 126 3.89 8.34 3.37
CA THR A 126 4.55 9.55 3.88
C THR A 126 3.98 9.89 5.23
N GLN A 127 4.80 9.86 6.27
CA GLN A 127 4.34 10.03 7.65
C GLN A 127 3.20 9.07 8.03
N GLY A 128 3.12 7.92 7.38
CA GLY A 128 2.02 6.99 7.53
C GLY A 128 2.55 5.57 7.62
N THR A 129 1.63 4.67 7.86
CA THR A 129 1.93 3.28 8.17
C THR A 129 1.33 2.38 7.10
N LEU A 130 2.07 1.34 6.74
CA LEU A 130 1.59 0.25 5.91
C LEU A 130 1.94 -1.06 6.60
N ASP A 131 0.93 -1.79 7.08
CA ASP A 131 1.17 -2.96 7.92
C ASP A 131 1.56 -4.18 7.08
N SER A 132 0.81 -4.46 6.01
CA SER A 132 1.00 -5.65 5.19
C SER A 132 0.78 -5.38 3.71
N LEU A 133 1.81 -5.67 2.91
CA LEU A 133 1.72 -5.72 1.46
C LEU A 133 2.15 -7.07 0.91
N VAL A 134 1.25 -7.72 0.17
CA VAL A 134 1.53 -8.92 -0.61
C VAL A 134 1.27 -8.63 -2.09
N ALA A 135 2.32 -8.34 -2.86
CA ALA A 135 2.15 -7.83 -4.22
C ALA A 135 3.41 -7.84 -5.11
N PRO A 136 3.32 -8.16 -6.41
CA PRO A 136 4.29 -7.63 -7.37
C PRO A 136 4.16 -6.11 -7.45
N ALA A 137 5.22 -5.38 -7.06
CA ALA A 137 5.21 -3.92 -7.04
C ALA A 137 6.44 -3.35 -7.77
N ARG A 138 6.25 -2.46 -8.76
CA ARG A 138 7.43 -1.87 -9.45
C ARG A 138 8.22 -0.91 -8.54
N ARG A 139 7.54 -0.18 -7.66
CA ARG A 139 8.20 0.78 -6.75
C ARG A 139 7.45 0.93 -5.44
N ILE A 140 8.19 0.84 -4.34
CA ILE A 140 7.71 1.12 -2.99
C ILE A 140 8.56 2.25 -2.40
N THR A 141 7.93 3.18 -1.71
CA THR A 141 8.62 4.32 -1.09
C THR A 141 7.97 4.66 0.24
N ALA A 142 8.76 4.64 1.31
CA ALA A 142 8.39 5.12 2.63
C ALA A 142 9.24 6.34 2.99
N THR A 143 8.59 7.40 3.45
CA THR A 143 9.26 8.63 3.87
C THR A 143 8.71 9.05 5.22
N GLN A 144 9.54 9.02 6.26
CA GLN A 144 9.10 9.22 7.65
C GLN A 144 7.92 8.32 8.05
N GLY A 145 7.80 7.15 7.43
CA GLY A 145 6.71 6.22 7.67
C GLY A 145 7.26 4.83 7.96
N THR A 146 6.36 3.93 8.37
CA THR A 146 6.67 2.54 8.68
C THR A 146 6.08 1.64 7.61
N LEU A 147 6.85 0.65 7.14
CA LEU A 147 6.31 -0.52 6.44
C LEU A 147 6.65 -1.76 7.26
N ASP A 148 5.63 -2.44 7.78
CA ASP A 148 5.86 -3.51 8.77
C ASP A 148 6.17 -4.83 8.06
N SER A 149 5.32 -5.25 7.11
CA SER A 149 5.51 -6.49 6.36
C SER A 149 5.35 -6.29 4.86
N LEU A 150 6.37 -6.69 4.11
CA LEU A 150 6.40 -6.59 2.67
C LEU A 150 6.86 -7.91 2.04
N VAL A 151 5.95 -8.55 1.30
CA VAL A 151 6.24 -9.75 0.49
C VAL A 151 5.98 -9.43 -0.98
N ALA A 152 7.06 -9.21 -1.73
CA ALA A 152 6.93 -8.69 -3.10
C ALA A 152 8.11 -9.04 -4.01
N PRO A 153 7.87 -9.55 -5.24
CA PRO A 153 8.82 -9.32 -6.32
C PRO A 153 8.75 -7.82 -6.68
N ALA A 154 9.70 -7.04 -6.17
CA ALA A 154 9.76 -5.60 -6.40
C ALA A 154 10.96 -5.23 -7.27
N ARG A 155 10.89 -4.10 -8.01
CA ARG A 155 12.09 -3.59 -8.69
C ARG A 155 12.88 -2.62 -7.83
N ARG A 156 12.18 -1.83 -7.02
CA ARG A 156 12.81 -0.79 -6.18
C ARG A 156 12.04 -0.52 -4.91
N ILE A 157 12.75 -0.50 -3.79
CA ILE A 157 12.27 -0.16 -2.46
C ILE A 157 13.14 0.99 -1.94
N THR A 158 12.51 2.02 -1.39
CA THR A 158 13.21 3.18 -0.86
C THR A 158 12.60 3.55 0.49
N ALA A 159 13.43 3.59 1.54
CA ALA A 159 13.07 4.11 2.85
C ALA A 159 13.92 5.35 3.14
N THR A 160 13.29 6.44 3.56
CA THR A 160 13.97 7.67 3.95
C THR A 160 13.41 8.13 5.28
N GLN A 161 14.25 8.18 6.33
CA GLN A 161 13.80 8.49 7.69
C GLN A 161 12.65 7.61 8.19
N GLY A 162 12.52 6.40 7.64
CA GLY A 162 11.43 5.47 7.95
C GLY A 162 11.97 4.10 8.34
N THR A 163 11.07 3.24 8.80
CA THR A 163 11.40 1.88 9.22
C THR A 163 10.83 0.87 8.21
N LEU A 164 11.60 -0.18 7.93
CA LEU A 164 11.12 -1.39 7.27
C LEU A 164 11.41 -2.56 8.21
N ASP A 165 10.37 -3.12 8.82
CA ASP A 165 10.53 -4.22 9.79
C ASP A 165 10.87 -5.51 9.04
N SER A 166 9.93 -6.07 8.28
CA SER A 166 10.10 -7.35 7.60
C SER A 166 9.93 -7.25 6.08
N LEU A 167 11.00 -7.56 5.34
CA LEU A 167 11.03 -7.50 3.89
C LEU A 167 11.46 -8.84 3.27
N VAL A 168 10.56 -9.44 2.50
CA VAL A 168 10.84 -10.60 1.64
C VAL A 168 10.70 -10.18 0.17
N ALA A 169 11.81 -10.16 -0.56
CA ALA A 169 11.78 -9.64 -1.92
C ALA A 169 12.75 -10.30 -2.92
N THR A 170 12.31 -10.40 -4.18
CA THR A 170 13.12 -10.98 -5.27
C THR A 170 13.40 -9.94 -6.36
N MET A 171 14.65 -9.82 -6.81
CA MET A 171 15.10 -8.88 -7.86
C MET A 171 14.94 -7.40 -7.54
N CYS A 172 15.38 -6.97 -6.36
CA CYS A 172 15.12 -5.64 -5.84
C CYS A 172 16.36 -4.75 -5.74
N ARG A 173 16.21 -3.46 -6.05
CA ARG A 173 17.11 -2.42 -5.52
C ARG A 173 16.52 -1.81 -4.25
N ILE A 174 17.22 -1.95 -3.13
CA ILE A 174 16.82 -1.45 -1.83
C ILE A 174 17.71 -0.26 -1.47
N THR A 175 17.11 0.84 -1.04
CA THR A 175 17.84 2.03 -0.62
C THR A 175 17.25 2.53 0.68
N ALA A 176 18.06 2.58 1.73
CA ALA A 176 17.71 3.12 3.04
C ALA A 176 18.59 4.33 3.35
N THR A 177 17.96 5.46 3.63
CA THR A 177 18.67 6.69 4.01
C THR A 177 18.11 7.18 5.34
N GLN A 178 18.94 7.23 6.39
CA GLN A 178 18.49 7.61 7.74
C GLN A 178 17.31 6.75 8.25
N GLY A 179 17.20 5.50 7.80
CA GLY A 179 16.11 4.59 8.16
C GLY A 179 16.63 3.29 8.72
N THR A 180 15.72 2.47 9.25
CA THR A 180 16.02 1.14 9.82
C THR A 180 15.49 0.04 8.90
N LEU A 181 16.25 -1.05 8.81
CA LEU A 181 15.88 -2.30 8.14
C LEU A 181 16.06 -3.45 9.14
N ASP A 182 14.98 -4.01 9.69
CA ASP A 182 15.13 -4.96 10.80
C ASP A 182 15.41 -6.38 10.27
N SER A 183 14.59 -6.88 9.35
CA SER A 183 14.69 -8.21 8.75
C SER A 183 14.53 -8.17 7.24
N LEU A 184 15.59 -8.54 6.52
CA LEU A 184 15.61 -8.59 5.05
C LEU A 184 15.97 -9.98 4.52
N VAL A 185 15.05 -10.56 3.75
CA VAL A 185 15.27 -11.78 2.95
C VAL A 185 15.21 -11.43 1.47
N ALA A 186 16.34 -11.58 0.76
CA ALA A 186 16.40 -11.23 -0.66
C ALA A 186 17.25 -12.15 -1.53
N THR A 187 16.71 -12.66 -2.64
CA THR A 187 17.44 -13.61 -3.51
C THR A 187 18.41 -12.91 -4.47
N MET A 188 17.99 -11.80 -5.09
CA MET A 188 18.80 -11.00 -6.02
C MET A 188 18.60 -9.53 -5.71
N CYS A 189 19.61 -8.88 -5.16
CA CYS A 189 19.41 -7.51 -4.69
C CYS A 189 20.64 -6.61 -4.79
N ARG A 190 20.37 -5.31 -4.89
CA ARG A 190 21.36 -4.28 -4.62
C ARG A 190 20.89 -3.45 -3.44
N ILE A 191 21.65 -3.50 -2.35
CA ILE A 191 21.35 -2.77 -1.12
C ILE A 191 22.27 -1.55 -1.06
N THR A 192 21.71 -0.43 -0.61
CA THR A 192 22.47 0.79 -0.35
C THR A 192 21.93 1.41 0.91
N ALA A 193 22.74 1.44 1.96
CA ALA A 193 22.40 2.04 3.25
C ALA A 193 23.31 3.24 3.50
N THR A 194 22.70 4.41 3.72
CA THR A 194 23.40 5.65 4.05
C THR A 194 22.86 6.18 5.36
N GLN A 195 23.68 6.15 6.42
CA GLN A 195 23.28 6.53 7.79
C GLN A 195 22.04 5.77 8.30
N GLY A 196 21.88 4.50 7.94
CA GLY A 196 20.77 3.66 8.39
C GLY A 196 21.28 2.38 9.07
N THR A 197 20.41 1.72 9.82
CA THR A 197 20.71 0.43 10.46
C THR A 197 20.15 -0.72 9.63
N LEU A 198 20.85 -1.84 9.66
CA LEU A 198 20.38 -3.11 9.12
C LEU A 198 20.69 -4.20 10.16
N ASP A 199 19.65 -4.81 10.73
CA ASP A 199 19.82 -5.74 11.86
C ASP A 199 20.02 -7.18 11.37
N SER A 200 19.21 -7.65 10.42
CA SER A 200 19.28 -8.99 9.85
C SER A 200 19.17 -8.99 8.33
N LEU A 201 20.08 -9.70 7.66
CA LEU A 201 20.10 -9.88 6.20
C LEU A 201 20.36 -11.35 5.84
N VAL A 202 19.42 -11.94 5.11
CA VAL A 202 19.56 -13.22 4.42
C VAL A 202 19.51 -12.96 2.92
N ALA A 203 20.64 -13.12 2.24
CA ALA A 203 20.76 -12.85 0.82
C ALA A 203 21.50 -13.95 0.04
N THR A 204 21.00 -14.30 -1.15
CA THR A 204 21.63 -15.33 -2.01
C THR A 204 22.63 -14.73 -3.00
N MET A 205 22.24 -13.67 -3.73
CA MET A 205 23.09 -12.96 -4.69
C MET A 205 22.87 -11.45 -4.55
N CYS A 206 23.61 -10.80 -3.65
CA CYS A 206 23.46 -9.37 -3.43
C CYS A 206 24.77 -8.59 -3.48
N GLN A 207 24.69 -7.38 -4.03
CA GLN A 207 25.72 -6.35 -3.91
C GLN A 207 25.30 -5.38 -2.81
N ASP A 208 26.13 -5.27 -1.78
CA ASP A 208 25.93 -4.31 -0.70
C ASP A 208 26.94 -3.16 -0.79
N SER A 209 26.49 -1.98 -0.39
CA SER A 209 27.31 -0.79 -0.23
C SER A 209 26.74 -0.03 0.96
N ALA A 210 27.32 -0.28 2.12
CA ALA A 210 26.95 0.34 3.38
C ALA A 210 28.09 1.26 3.85
N ASN A 211 27.79 2.55 4.06
CA ASN A 211 28.65 3.43 4.84
C ASN A 211 28.17 3.35 6.28
N GLN A 212 28.67 2.36 7.04
CA GLN A 212 28.35 2.18 8.47
C GLN A 212 29.42 2.82 9.36
N GLU A 213 28.97 3.66 10.29
CA GLU A 213 29.61 3.84 11.60
C GLU A 213 28.76 3.03 12.61
N GLY A 214 29.24 1.86 13.06
CA GLY A 214 28.56 1.05 14.08
C GLY A 214 28.26 -0.38 13.63
N GLY A 215 28.78 -1.36 14.38
CA GLY A 215 28.91 -2.76 13.96
C GLY A 215 27.59 -3.55 13.91
N SER A 216 27.50 -4.46 12.94
CA SER A 216 26.49 -5.52 12.89
C SER A 216 27.10 -6.81 12.35
N ARG A 217 26.68 -7.94 12.93
CA ARG A 217 27.24 -9.29 12.71
C ARG A 217 26.46 -10.00 11.61
N ALA A 218 26.97 -9.99 10.39
CA ALA A 218 26.41 -10.77 9.28
C ALA A 218 26.77 -12.26 9.44
N THR A 219 25.78 -13.14 9.58
CA THR A 219 25.98 -14.59 9.42
C THR A 219 25.86 -14.94 7.93
N MET A 220 26.99 -15.14 7.28
CA MET A 220 27.08 -15.53 5.88
C MET A 220 27.06 -17.07 5.78
N GLU A 221 25.94 -17.67 5.39
CA GLU A 221 25.98 -19.03 4.84
C GLU A 221 26.41 -18.95 3.39
N LYS A 222 27.69 -19.25 3.12
CA LYS A 222 28.21 -19.39 1.76
C LYS A 222 27.61 -20.66 1.13
N PRO A 223 27.09 -20.62 -0.11
CA PRO A 223 26.82 -21.84 -0.85
C PRO A 223 28.14 -22.55 -1.16
N SER A 224 28.17 -23.87 -0.93
CA SER A 224 29.34 -24.73 -1.10
C SER A 224 29.93 -24.63 -2.52
N GLU A 225 31.17 -24.18 -2.61
CA GLU A 225 31.98 -24.25 -3.82
C GLU A 225 32.48 -25.69 -3.99
N ALA A 226 31.57 -26.57 -4.40
CA ALA A 226 31.83 -27.97 -4.70
C ALA A 226 31.59 -28.23 -6.18
N ASP A 227 32.45 -27.69 -7.05
CA ASP A 227 32.75 -28.35 -8.32
C ASP A 227 34.21 -28.11 -8.75
N ARG A 228 35.03 -29.09 -8.35
CA ARG A 228 36.09 -29.72 -9.15
C ARG A 228 37.06 -28.81 -9.91
N THR A 229 38.17 -28.48 -9.24
CA THR A 229 39.49 -28.70 -9.84
C THR A 229 40.08 -29.98 -9.25
N GLY A 230 39.69 -31.10 -9.83
CA GLY A 230 40.32 -32.39 -9.58
C GLY A 230 41.72 -32.43 -10.16
N ARG A 231 42.69 -32.62 -9.25
CA ARG A 231 43.86 -33.48 -9.39
C ARG A 231 45.09 -32.94 -10.15
N ALA A 232 46.02 -32.39 -9.35
CA ALA A 232 47.46 -32.55 -9.50
C ALA A 232 47.87 -34.03 -9.38
N GLY A 233 49.13 -34.36 -9.73
CA GLY A 233 49.71 -35.71 -9.71
C GLY A 233 49.57 -36.52 -8.43
#